data_AF-A0A176Y8P0-F1
#
_entry.id   AF-A0A176Y8P0-F1
#
_cell.length_a   1.000
_cell.length_b   1.000
_cell.length_c   1.000
_cell.angle_alpha   90.00
_cell.angle_beta   90.00
_cell.angle_gamma   90.00
#
_symmetry.space_group_name_H-M   'P 1'
#
loop_
_entity.id
_entity.type
_entity.pdbx_description
1 polymer ?
#
loop_
_entity_poly.entity_id
_entity_poly.type
_entity_poly.pdbx_seq_one_letter_code
_entity_poly.pdbx_strand_id
1 'polypeptide(L)'
;MLVVLLLLGLFAAVCFGAIYYAGDLSRLQLIRSAQESRAALRGVTDPAELDQAIEQYPSNKLLRLVALANRDVNEIDAAAERLLDEAAPRHFSKLADVGSASRNDLDALRRDLNAAQANVATLATRYDALLKSARDKVENDARSLNAGDERLSEFLAMIDEQHAAWTALTAKLLAARADYYNAYEKCVALLVREFGIYKVANGQFVFPFQSTANSYNRTATAMLDAAKRNSELDSERTSLRQSELSRWKVFVEH
;
A
#
# COMPACT_ATOMS: atom_id res chain seq x y z
N MET A 1 26.91 -1.51 -64.07
CA MET A 1 27.16 -0.65 -62.90
C MET A 1 26.12 0.45 -62.71
N LEU A 2 25.80 1.25 -63.74
CA LEU A 2 24.88 2.40 -63.62
C LEU A 2 23.47 2.04 -63.12
N VAL A 3 22.89 0.94 -63.62
CA VAL A 3 21.55 0.45 -63.22
C VAL A 3 21.52 -0.01 -61.76
N VAL A 4 22.60 -0.64 -61.29
CA VAL A 4 22.72 -1.11 -59.90
C VAL A 4 22.84 0.07 -58.94
N LEU A 5 23.57 1.11 -59.30
CA LEU A 5 23.68 2.36 -58.53
C LEU A 5 22.35 3.13 -58.47
N LEU A 6 21.60 3.17 -59.57
CA LEU A 6 20.25 3.76 -59.62
C LEU A 6 19.26 3.02 -58.71
N LEU A 7 19.26 1.68 -58.74
CA LEU A 7 18.40 0.86 -57.88
C LEU A 7 18.75 1.00 -56.39
N LEU A 8 20.05 1.06 -56.04
CA LEU A 8 20.52 1.30 -54.67
C LEU A 8 20.13 2.70 -54.17
N GLY A 9 20.23 3.73 -55.01
CA GLY A 9 19.79 5.08 -54.66
C GLY A 9 18.28 5.18 -54.43
N LEU A 10 17.49 4.48 -55.25
CA LEU A 10 16.03 4.46 -55.13
C LEU A 10 15.58 3.65 -53.89
N PHE A 11 16.25 2.54 -53.61
CA PHE A 11 16.04 1.76 -52.39
C PHE A 11 16.39 2.58 -51.14
N ALA A 12 17.54 3.27 -51.12
CA ALA A 12 17.92 4.16 -50.02
C ALA A 12 16.89 5.27 -49.82
N ALA A 13 16.42 5.93 -50.88
CA ALA A 13 15.38 6.97 -50.80
C ALA A 13 14.06 6.45 -50.22
N VAL A 14 13.62 5.25 -50.62
CA VAL A 14 12.42 4.60 -50.06
C VAL A 14 12.61 4.23 -48.59
N CYS A 15 13.78 3.70 -48.21
CA CYS A 15 14.10 3.39 -46.81
C CYS A 15 14.13 4.65 -45.94
N PHE A 16 14.75 5.74 -46.41
CA PHE A 16 14.78 7.01 -45.68
C PHE A 16 13.37 7.62 -45.57
N GLY A 17 12.56 7.56 -46.62
CA GLY A 17 11.16 7.97 -46.58
C GLY A 17 10.35 7.15 -45.58
N ALA A 18 10.51 5.83 -45.57
CA ALA A 18 9.83 4.93 -44.64
C ALA A 18 10.23 5.19 -43.18
N ILE A 19 11.50 5.46 -42.89
CA ILE A 19 11.98 5.80 -41.54
C ILE A 19 11.42 7.15 -41.08
N TYR A 20 11.40 8.16 -41.96
CA TYR A 20 10.83 9.48 -41.66
C TYR A 20 9.32 9.40 -41.37
N TYR A 21 8.55 8.71 -42.22
CA TYR A 21 7.12 8.49 -42.02
C TYR A 21 6.80 7.62 -40.79
N ALA A 22 7.61 6.60 -40.51
CA ALA A 22 7.47 5.80 -39.29
C ALA A 22 7.70 6.65 -38.03
N GLY A 23 8.66 7.56 -38.05
CA GLY A 23 8.88 8.54 -36.98
C GLY A 23 7.67 9.45 -36.77
N ASP A 24 7.09 9.99 -37.84
CA ASP A 24 5.93 10.89 -37.75
C ASP A 24 4.64 10.16 -37.28
N LEU A 25 4.43 8.94 -37.76
CA LEU A 25 3.35 8.06 -37.29
C LEU A 25 3.46 7.72 -35.81
N SER A 26 4.69 7.46 -35.32
CA SER A 26 4.91 7.17 -33.90
C SER A 26 4.56 8.37 -33.01
N ARG A 27 4.88 9.61 -33.45
CA ARG A 27 4.48 10.84 -32.75
C ARG A 27 2.98 11.07 -32.76
N LEU A 28 2.32 10.85 -33.90
CA LEU A 28 0.87 11.00 -34.01
C LEU A 28 0.12 9.96 -33.15
N GLN A 29 0.62 8.72 -33.10
CA GLN A 29 0.08 7.69 -32.21
C GLN A 29 0.25 8.07 -30.74
N LEU A 30 1.39 8.66 -30.36
CA LEU A 30 1.63 9.13 -29.00
C LEU A 30 0.63 10.24 -28.60
N ILE A 31 0.48 11.27 -29.44
CA ILE A 31 -0.44 12.40 -29.20
C ILE A 31 -1.88 11.90 -29.07
N ARG A 32 -2.30 11.00 -29.97
CA ARG A 32 -3.63 10.40 -29.92
C ARG A 32 -3.82 9.56 -28.66
N SER A 33 -2.83 8.74 -28.29
CA SER A 33 -2.88 7.92 -27.08
C SER A 33 -2.98 8.78 -25.82
N ALA A 34 -2.25 9.90 -25.75
CA ALA A 34 -2.32 10.86 -24.65
C ALA A 34 -3.70 11.53 -24.57
N GLN A 35 -4.25 11.96 -25.72
CA GLN A 35 -5.58 12.57 -25.77
C GLN A 35 -6.70 11.60 -25.36
N GLU A 36 -6.67 10.36 -25.84
CA GLU A 36 -7.60 9.31 -25.44
C GLU A 36 -7.47 8.98 -23.95
N SER A 37 -6.24 8.91 -23.42
CA SER A 37 -6.00 8.66 -22.00
C SER A 37 -6.53 9.78 -21.12
N ARG A 38 -6.29 11.02 -21.53
CA ARG A 38 -6.79 12.21 -20.84
C ARG A 38 -8.31 12.26 -20.86
N ALA A 39 -8.93 11.95 -21.99
CA ALA A 39 -10.39 11.89 -22.10
C ALA A 39 -10.98 10.82 -21.17
N ALA A 40 -10.38 9.62 -21.16
CA ALA A 40 -10.81 8.52 -20.30
C ALA A 40 -10.65 8.85 -18.81
N LEU A 41 -9.52 9.41 -18.40
CA LEU A 41 -9.23 9.70 -16.98
C LEU A 41 -9.85 11.00 -16.45
N ARG A 42 -10.38 11.88 -17.33
CA ARG A 42 -11.01 13.15 -16.91
C ARG A 42 -12.21 12.94 -16.00
N GLY A 43 -13.00 11.90 -16.25
CA GLY A 43 -14.19 11.56 -15.48
C GLY A 43 -13.91 10.70 -14.24
N VAL A 44 -12.75 10.05 -14.17
CA VAL A 44 -12.41 9.11 -13.10
C VAL A 44 -12.06 9.88 -11.83
N THR A 45 -12.91 9.85 -10.81
CA THR A 45 -12.64 10.51 -9.51
C THR A 45 -12.32 9.49 -8.42
N ASP A 46 -12.63 8.22 -8.65
CA ASP A 46 -12.30 7.11 -7.78
C ASP A 46 -11.30 6.15 -8.48
N PRO A 47 -10.18 5.78 -7.84
CA PRO A 47 -9.29 4.71 -8.34
C PRO A 47 -10.01 3.40 -8.69
N ALA A 48 -11.16 3.10 -8.08
CA ALA A 48 -11.98 1.93 -8.38
C ALA A 48 -12.65 1.99 -9.78
N GLU A 49 -12.89 3.19 -10.32
CA GLU A 49 -13.48 3.39 -11.65
C GLU A 49 -12.45 3.23 -12.78
N LEU A 50 -11.16 3.13 -12.43
CA LEU A 50 -10.07 3.13 -13.40
C LEU A 50 -10.12 1.91 -14.32
N ASP A 51 -10.51 0.74 -13.80
CA ASP A 51 -10.71 -0.49 -14.59
C ASP A 51 -11.79 -0.31 -15.67
N GLN A 52 -12.90 0.37 -15.36
CA GLN A 52 -13.96 0.67 -16.35
C GLN A 52 -13.50 1.67 -17.42
N ALA A 53 -12.67 2.64 -17.04
CA ALA A 53 -12.11 3.59 -18.01
C ALA A 53 -11.19 2.90 -19.03
N ILE A 54 -10.50 1.83 -18.63
CA ILE A 54 -9.60 1.05 -19.50
C ILE A 54 -10.38 0.16 -20.47
N GLU A 55 -11.53 -0.40 -20.07
CA GLU A 55 -12.37 -1.22 -20.95
C GLU A 55 -12.83 -0.46 -22.21
N GLN A 56 -12.98 0.86 -22.11
CA GLN A 56 -13.36 1.72 -23.24
C GLN A 56 -12.23 1.92 -24.25
N TYR A 57 -10.97 1.75 -23.83
CA TYR A 57 -9.77 2.01 -24.65
C TYR A 57 -8.70 0.91 -24.47
N PRO A 58 -9.01 -0.37 -24.80
CA PRO A 58 -8.15 -1.51 -24.46
C PRO A 58 -6.79 -1.52 -25.19
N SER A 59 -6.69 -0.81 -26.32
CA SER A 59 -5.45 -0.70 -27.10
C SER A 59 -4.52 0.43 -26.63
N ASN A 60 -4.98 1.28 -25.70
CA ASN A 60 -4.23 2.45 -25.26
C ASN A 60 -3.14 2.04 -24.25
N LYS A 61 -1.88 2.18 -24.66
CA LYS A 61 -0.73 1.76 -23.85
C LYS A 61 -0.57 2.57 -22.56
N LEU A 62 -0.87 3.87 -22.58
CA LEU A 62 -0.70 4.73 -21.40
C LEU A 62 -1.76 4.40 -20.34
N LEU A 63 -3.01 4.17 -20.76
CA LEU A 63 -4.06 3.70 -19.86
C LEU A 63 -3.73 2.33 -19.27
N ARG A 64 -3.13 1.43 -20.05
CA ARG A 64 -2.67 0.12 -19.54
C ARG A 64 -1.53 0.22 -18.53
N LEU A 65 -0.63 1.20 -18.68
CA LEU A 65 0.40 1.47 -17.66
C LEU A 65 -0.23 1.99 -16.36
N VAL A 66 -1.19 2.92 -16.45
CA VAL A 66 -1.91 3.41 -15.26
C VAL A 66 -2.72 2.29 -14.61
N ALA A 67 -3.34 1.41 -15.40
CA ALA A 67 -4.01 0.20 -14.93
C ALA A 67 -3.08 -0.70 -14.10
N LEU A 68 -1.87 -0.91 -14.63
CA LEU A 68 -0.86 -1.75 -14.01
C LEU A 68 -0.43 -1.17 -12.67
N ALA A 69 -0.21 0.15 -12.61
CA ALA A 69 0.11 0.85 -11.37
C ALA A 69 -1.01 0.75 -10.32
N ASN A 70 -2.28 0.92 -10.73
CA ASN A 70 -3.42 0.80 -9.82
C ASN A 70 -3.57 -0.62 -9.27
N ARG A 71 -3.41 -1.64 -10.13
CA ARG A 71 -3.42 -3.04 -9.71
C ARG A 71 -2.29 -3.36 -8.74
N ASP A 72 -1.09 -2.86 -9.03
CA ASP A 72 0.08 -3.03 -8.17
C ASP A 72 -0.18 -2.50 -6.75
N VAL A 73 -0.71 -1.29 -6.61
CA VAL A 73 -1.10 -0.74 -5.30
C VAL A 73 -2.14 -1.62 -4.61
N ASN A 74 -3.19 -2.03 -5.32
CA ASN A 74 -4.23 -2.86 -4.74
C ASN A 74 -3.70 -4.21 -4.25
N GLU A 75 -2.76 -4.82 -4.98
CA GLU A 75 -2.08 -6.06 -4.58
C GLU A 75 -1.19 -5.85 -3.35
N ILE A 76 -0.38 -4.79 -3.33
CA ILE A 76 0.50 -4.42 -2.21
C ILE A 76 -0.31 -4.17 -0.94
N ASP A 77 -1.38 -3.41 -1.07
CA ASP A 77 -2.21 -2.97 0.03
C ASP A 77 -3.03 -4.14 0.63
N ALA A 78 -3.64 -4.95 -0.22
CA ALA A 78 -4.30 -6.18 0.21
C ALA A 78 -3.32 -7.16 0.89
N ALA A 79 -2.08 -7.21 0.43
CA ALA A 79 -1.07 -8.04 1.07
C ALA A 79 -0.58 -7.46 2.40
N ALA A 80 -0.46 -6.13 2.53
CA ALA A 80 -0.19 -5.47 3.79
C ALA A 80 -1.26 -5.82 4.83
N GLU A 81 -2.54 -5.76 4.46
CA GLU A 81 -3.66 -6.16 5.33
C GLU A 81 -3.55 -7.62 5.78
N ARG A 82 -3.31 -8.55 4.85
CA ARG A 82 -3.13 -9.97 5.19
C ARG A 82 -1.98 -10.19 6.16
N LEU A 83 -0.84 -9.55 5.92
CA LEU A 83 0.32 -9.62 6.79
C LEU A 83 0.01 -9.08 8.18
N LEU A 84 -0.69 -7.95 8.26
CA LEU A 84 -1.14 -7.36 9.50
C LEU A 84 -2.08 -8.32 10.25
N ASP A 85 -3.05 -8.92 9.58
CA ASP A 85 -4.01 -9.86 10.17
C ASP A 85 -3.35 -11.14 10.67
N GLU A 86 -2.33 -11.66 9.98
CA GLU A 86 -1.51 -12.78 10.45
C GLU A 86 -0.79 -12.49 11.77
N ALA A 87 -0.42 -11.23 12.01
CA ALA A 87 0.23 -10.81 13.25
C ALA A 87 -0.73 -10.56 14.41
N ALA A 88 -2.05 -10.55 14.16
CA ALA A 88 -3.02 -10.32 15.23
C ALA A 88 -3.04 -11.48 16.25
N PRO A 89 -3.30 -11.21 17.55
CA PRO A 89 -3.48 -12.25 18.55
C PRO A 89 -4.60 -13.23 18.15
N ARG A 90 -4.35 -14.54 18.26
CA ARG A 90 -5.32 -15.59 17.89
C ARG A 90 -6.62 -15.50 18.71
N HIS A 91 -6.51 -15.04 19.96
CA HIS A 91 -7.64 -14.81 20.86
C HIS A 91 -7.62 -13.34 21.30
N PHE A 92 -8.35 -12.51 20.57
CA PHE A 92 -8.42 -11.08 20.83
C PHE A 92 -9.60 -10.75 21.75
N SER A 93 -9.39 -10.81 23.06
CA SER A 93 -10.33 -10.25 24.04
C SER A 93 -10.05 -8.76 24.20
N LYS A 94 -11.07 -7.90 24.29
CA LYS A 94 -10.86 -6.47 24.60
C LYS A 94 -10.69 -6.28 26.11
N LEU A 95 -10.09 -5.16 26.50
CA LEU A 95 -9.87 -4.82 27.92
C LEU A 95 -11.18 -4.76 28.73
N ALA A 96 -12.31 -4.40 28.09
CA ALA A 96 -13.63 -4.42 28.72
C ALA A 96 -14.13 -5.85 29.00
N ASP A 97 -13.71 -6.83 28.20
CA ASP A 97 -14.15 -8.21 28.29
C ASP A 97 -13.36 -9.01 29.34
N VAL A 98 -12.19 -8.50 29.78
CA VAL A 98 -11.33 -9.19 30.76
C VAL A 98 -11.69 -8.91 32.22
N GLY A 99 -12.78 -8.17 32.49
CA GLY A 99 -13.22 -7.86 33.85
C GLY A 99 -13.58 -9.10 34.69
N SER A 100 -14.02 -10.18 34.05
CA SER A 100 -14.33 -11.47 34.69
C SER A 100 -13.27 -12.55 34.42
N ALA A 101 -12.18 -12.20 33.74
CA ALA A 101 -11.14 -13.16 33.36
C ALA A 101 -10.44 -13.73 34.60
N SER A 102 -10.14 -15.03 34.57
CA SER A 102 -9.29 -15.64 35.59
C SER A 102 -7.84 -15.16 35.41
N ARG A 103 -7.01 -15.34 36.44
CA ARG A 103 -5.58 -15.06 36.33
C ARG A 103 -4.92 -15.82 35.18
N ASN A 104 -5.33 -17.08 34.97
CA ASN A 104 -4.80 -17.91 33.89
C ASN A 104 -5.16 -17.35 32.52
N ASP A 105 -6.37 -16.79 32.37
CA ASP A 105 -6.81 -16.14 31.12
C ASP A 105 -6.00 -14.87 30.86
N LEU A 106 -5.73 -14.07 31.90
CA LEU A 106 -4.86 -12.89 31.79
C LEU A 106 -3.43 -13.26 31.42
N ASP A 107 -2.87 -14.32 32.02
CA ASP A 107 -1.53 -14.83 31.67
C ASP A 107 -1.48 -15.39 30.24
N ALA A 108 -2.56 -16.02 29.76
CA ALA A 108 -2.68 -16.47 28.37
C ALA A 108 -2.72 -15.30 27.40
N LEU A 109 -3.57 -14.31 27.66
CA LEU A 109 -3.66 -13.08 26.87
C LEU A 109 -2.32 -12.35 26.81
N ARG A 110 -1.59 -12.28 27.93
CA ARG A 110 -0.25 -11.67 27.95
C ARG A 110 0.74 -12.39 27.03
N ARG A 111 0.70 -13.72 26.94
CA ARG A 111 1.55 -14.48 26.01
C ARG A 111 1.17 -14.20 24.56
N ASP A 112 -0.13 -14.17 24.27
CA ASP A 112 -0.63 -13.91 22.92
C ASP A 112 -0.28 -12.50 22.43
N LEU A 113 -0.34 -11.49 23.31
CA LEU A 113 0.08 -10.11 23.01
C LEU A 113 1.58 -10.00 22.74
N ASN A 114 2.41 -10.68 23.54
CA ASN A 114 3.86 -10.72 23.29
C ASN A 114 4.20 -11.42 21.97
N ALA A 115 3.49 -12.51 21.64
CA ALA A 115 3.64 -13.20 20.36
C ALA A 115 3.23 -12.29 19.18
N ALA A 116 2.11 -11.57 19.30
CA ALA A 116 1.67 -10.62 18.29
C ALA A 116 2.70 -9.49 18.07
N GLN A 117 3.26 -8.93 19.15
CA GLN A 117 4.31 -7.92 19.06
C GLN A 117 5.56 -8.45 18.34
N ALA A 118 5.99 -9.68 18.65
CA ALA A 118 7.12 -10.31 17.96
C ALA A 118 6.82 -10.56 16.48
N ASN A 119 5.59 -10.99 16.15
CA ASN A 119 5.17 -11.18 14.76
C ASN A 119 5.24 -9.87 13.97
N VAL A 120 4.73 -8.76 14.54
CA VAL A 120 4.80 -7.42 13.91
C VAL A 120 6.25 -7.03 13.57
N ALA A 121 7.21 -7.31 14.46
CA ALA A 121 8.62 -7.02 14.21
C ALA A 121 9.19 -7.78 13.00
N THR A 122 8.69 -8.98 12.71
CA THR A 122 9.10 -9.77 11.54
C THR A 122 8.39 -9.39 10.24
N LEU A 123 7.28 -8.66 10.30
CA LEU A 123 6.49 -8.31 9.12
C LEU A 123 7.19 -7.35 8.19
N ALA A 124 8.01 -6.42 8.71
CA ALA A 124 8.71 -5.43 7.89
C ALA A 124 9.54 -6.08 6.77
N THR A 125 10.34 -7.10 7.11
CA THR A 125 11.15 -7.82 6.13
C THR A 125 10.31 -8.59 5.10
N ARG A 126 9.16 -9.14 5.52
CA ARG A 126 8.23 -9.84 4.60
C ARG A 126 7.57 -8.85 3.64
N TYR A 127 7.27 -7.65 4.11
CA TYR A 127 6.69 -6.59 3.31
C TYR A 127 7.69 -6.03 2.27
N ASP A 128 8.96 -5.82 2.66
CA ASP A 128 10.01 -5.40 1.73
C ASP A 128 10.22 -6.43 0.60
N ALA A 129 10.22 -7.72 0.93
CA ALA A 129 10.30 -8.79 -0.05
C ALA A 129 9.11 -8.80 -1.02
N LEU A 130 7.92 -8.47 -0.53
CA LEU A 130 6.71 -8.36 -1.34
C LEU A 130 6.81 -7.19 -2.31
N LEU A 131 7.21 -6.00 -1.84
CA LEU A 131 7.38 -4.82 -2.69
C LEU A 131 8.39 -5.07 -3.80
N LYS A 132 9.51 -5.73 -3.49
CA LYS A 132 10.50 -6.11 -4.50
C LYS A 132 9.88 -7.02 -5.57
N SER A 133 9.15 -8.05 -5.15
CA SER A 133 8.48 -8.95 -6.10
C SER A 133 7.41 -8.24 -6.93
N ALA A 134 6.68 -7.29 -6.34
CA ALA A 134 5.68 -6.49 -7.03
C ALA A 134 6.35 -5.59 -8.08
N ARG A 135 7.47 -4.95 -7.72
CA ARG A 135 8.26 -4.10 -8.60
C ARG A 135 8.81 -4.85 -9.82
N ASP A 136 9.35 -6.05 -9.61
CA ASP A 136 9.86 -6.91 -10.68
C ASP A 136 8.73 -7.32 -11.65
N LYS A 137 7.53 -7.63 -11.12
CA LYS A 137 6.35 -7.97 -11.92
C LYS A 137 5.88 -6.78 -12.76
N VAL A 138 5.72 -5.61 -12.14
CA VAL A 138 5.32 -4.37 -12.84
C VAL A 138 6.30 -4.03 -13.96
N GLU A 139 7.60 -4.19 -13.73
CA GLU A 139 8.60 -3.92 -14.75
C GLU A 139 8.49 -4.85 -15.96
N ASN A 140 8.31 -6.15 -15.72
CA ASN A 140 8.14 -7.13 -16.79
C ASN A 140 6.86 -6.85 -17.60
N ASP A 141 5.75 -6.57 -16.91
CA ASP A 141 4.47 -6.25 -17.53
C ASP A 141 4.56 -4.94 -18.33
N ALA A 142 5.19 -3.90 -17.79
CA ALA A 142 5.37 -2.62 -18.47
C ALA A 142 6.26 -2.73 -19.71
N ARG A 143 7.36 -3.50 -19.65
CA ARG A 143 8.22 -3.80 -20.81
C ARG A 143 7.44 -4.49 -21.93
N SER A 144 6.51 -5.38 -21.60
CA SER A 144 5.67 -6.07 -22.59
C SER A 144 4.77 -5.11 -23.40
N LEU A 145 4.46 -3.93 -22.86
CA LEU A 145 3.62 -2.92 -23.53
C LEU A 145 4.38 -2.14 -24.62
N ASN A 146 5.72 -2.24 -24.68
CA ASN A 146 6.57 -1.56 -25.66
C ASN A 146 6.23 -0.06 -25.77
N ALA A 147 6.26 0.66 -24.64
CA ALA A 147 5.89 2.08 -24.53
C ALA A 147 7.02 3.07 -24.88
N GLY A 148 8.20 2.58 -25.26
CA GLY A 148 9.41 3.37 -25.47
C GLY A 148 10.22 3.52 -24.17
N ASP A 149 11.55 3.54 -24.29
CA ASP A 149 12.46 3.43 -23.13
C ASP A 149 12.36 4.61 -22.16
N GLU A 150 12.24 5.84 -22.68
CA GLU A 150 12.10 7.05 -21.85
C GLU A 150 10.80 7.02 -21.02
N ARG A 151 9.69 6.70 -21.68
CA ARG A 151 8.36 6.61 -21.06
C ARG A 151 8.28 5.46 -20.05
N LEU A 152 8.95 4.35 -20.34
CA LEU A 152 9.10 3.25 -19.40
C LEU A 152 9.93 3.67 -18.18
N SER A 153 11.04 4.38 -18.37
CA SER A 153 11.87 4.87 -17.27
C SER A 153 11.10 5.82 -16.35
N GLU A 154 10.33 6.76 -16.92
CA GLU A 154 9.48 7.67 -16.15
C GLU A 154 8.39 6.92 -15.37
N PHE A 155 7.71 5.97 -16.02
CA PHE A 155 6.73 5.10 -15.37
C PHE A 155 7.31 4.38 -14.15
N LEU A 156 8.48 3.75 -14.34
CA LEU A 156 9.14 2.98 -13.30
C LEU A 156 9.60 3.86 -12.12
N ALA A 157 10.08 5.08 -12.39
CA ALA A 157 10.39 6.04 -11.34
C ALA A 157 9.15 6.44 -10.52
N MET A 158 8.01 6.63 -11.18
CA MET A 158 6.75 6.92 -10.48
C MET A 158 6.26 5.75 -9.63
N ILE A 159 6.45 4.50 -10.08
CA ILE A 159 6.20 3.28 -9.31
C ILE A 159 7.12 3.21 -8.09
N ASP A 160 8.40 3.54 -8.23
CA ASP A 160 9.34 3.55 -7.10
C ASP A 160 8.92 4.57 -6.02
N GLU A 161 8.48 5.76 -6.42
CA GLU A 161 7.91 6.77 -5.52
C GLU A 161 6.61 6.29 -4.85
N GLN A 162 5.75 5.59 -5.60
CA GLN A 162 4.51 4.97 -5.10
C GLN A 162 4.82 3.92 -4.01
N HIS A 163 5.76 3.00 -4.30
CA HIS A 163 6.19 1.98 -3.35
C HIS A 163 6.79 2.58 -2.08
N ALA A 164 7.59 3.64 -2.20
CA ALA A 164 8.14 4.35 -1.05
C ALA A 164 7.04 4.95 -0.16
N ALA A 165 6.01 5.56 -0.75
CA ALA A 165 4.87 6.11 -0.01
C ALA A 165 4.07 5.04 0.73
N TRP A 166 3.76 3.92 0.06
CA TRP A 166 3.09 2.77 0.69
C TRP A 166 3.93 2.11 1.78
N THR A 167 5.25 2.05 1.60
CA THR A 167 6.18 1.59 2.64
C THR A 167 6.10 2.47 3.88
N ALA A 168 6.11 3.78 3.70
CA ALA A 168 6.01 4.71 4.82
C ALA A 168 4.67 4.59 5.56
N LEU A 169 3.57 4.40 4.83
CA LEU A 169 2.25 4.16 5.43
C LEU A 169 2.21 2.84 6.21
N THR A 170 2.67 1.75 5.60
CA THR A 170 2.72 0.42 6.24
C THR A 170 3.61 0.42 7.48
N ALA A 171 4.75 1.12 7.45
CA ALA A 171 5.62 1.28 8.61
C ALA A 171 4.91 1.97 9.78
N LYS A 172 4.11 3.02 9.51
CA LYS A 172 3.29 3.68 10.54
C LYS A 172 2.21 2.75 11.10
N LEU A 173 1.55 1.96 10.24
CA LEU A 173 0.55 0.96 10.66
C LEU A 173 1.16 -0.12 11.57
N LEU A 174 2.32 -0.65 11.18
CA LEU A 174 3.05 -1.64 11.98
C LEU A 174 3.46 -1.06 13.34
N ALA A 175 3.99 0.17 13.36
CA ALA A 175 4.35 0.86 14.60
C ALA A 175 3.14 1.06 15.52
N ALA A 176 2.02 1.54 14.99
CA ALA A 176 0.79 1.73 15.76
C ALA A 176 0.23 0.40 16.32
N ARG A 177 0.30 -0.71 15.57
CA ARG A 177 -0.06 -2.03 16.09
C ARG A 177 0.91 -2.51 17.18
N ALA A 178 2.21 -2.32 17.01
CA ALA A 178 3.20 -2.68 18.02
C ALA A 178 2.97 -1.90 19.32
N ASP A 179 2.71 -0.59 19.22
CA ASP A 179 2.38 0.26 20.37
C ASP A 179 1.09 -0.17 21.06
N TYR A 180 0.06 -0.52 20.28
CA TYR A 180 -1.20 -1.05 20.80
C TYR A 180 -0.97 -2.34 21.60
N TYR A 181 -0.29 -3.34 21.03
CA TYR A 181 -0.05 -4.61 21.72
C TYR A 181 0.82 -4.43 22.96
N ASN A 182 1.87 -3.60 22.90
CA ASN A 182 2.73 -3.29 24.04
C ASN A 182 1.98 -2.56 25.17
N ALA A 183 1.12 -1.60 24.83
CA ALA A 183 0.30 -0.90 25.83
C ALA A 183 -0.74 -1.83 26.46
N TYR A 184 -1.36 -2.70 25.66
CA TYR A 184 -2.31 -3.69 26.16
C TYR A 184 -1.62 -4.72 27.06
N GLU A 185 -0.45 -5.22 26.66
CA GLU A 185 0.36 -6.14 27.46
C GLU A 185 0.64 -5.55 28.85
N LYS A 186 1.03 -4.27 28.91
CA LYS A 186 1.29 -3.58 30.18
C LYS A 186 0.03 -3.45 31.06
N CYS A 187 -1.14 -3.20 30.46
CA CYS A 187 -2.40 -3.23 31.19
C CYS A 187 -2.65 -4.62 31.79
N VAL A 188 -2.51 -5.67 30.99
CA VAL A 188 -2.74 -7.07 31.43
C VAL A 188 -1.71 -7.48 32.49
N ALA A 189 -0.44 -7.09 32.35
CA ALA A 189 0.60 -7.35 33.33
C ALA A 189 0.29 -6.73 34.69
N LEU A 190 -0.28 -5.51 34.71
CA LEU A 190 -0.78 -4.88 35.94
C LEU A 190 -1.95 -5.67 36.54
N LEU A 191 -2.90 -6.13 35.72
CA LEU A 191 -4.01 -6.96 36.19
C LEU A 191 -3.53 -8.30 36.77
N VAL A 192 -2.58 -8.98 36.12
CA VAL A 192 -1.98 -10.21 36.66
C VAL A 192 -1.30 -9.96 38.00
N ARG A 193 -0.54 -8.86 38.12
CA ARG A 193 0.18 -8.52 39.36
C ARG A 193 -0.77 -8.23 40.52
N GLU A 194 -1.86 -7.53 40.25
CA GLU A 194 -2.83 -7.06 41.25
C GLU A 194 -4.03 -8.01 41.37
N PHE A 195 -3.91 -9.23 40.83
CA PHE A 195 -5.02 -10.16 40.77
C PHE A 195 -5.54 -10.48 42.17
N GLY A 196 -6.86 -10.34 42.37
CA GLY A 196 -7.52 -10.50 43.67
C GLY A 196 -7.43 -9.27 44.59
N ILE A 197 -6.71 -8.22 44.19
CA ILE A 197 -6.58 -6.95 44.93
C ILE A 197 -7.52 -5.90 44.34
N TYR A 198 -7.57 -5.78 43.02
CA TYR A 198 -8.49 -4.87 42.35
C TYR A 198 -9.94 -5.39 42.39
N LYS A 199 -10.90 -4.47 42.24
CA LYS A 199 -12.31 -4.80 42.02
C LYS A 199 -12.72 -4.34 40.63
N VAL A 200 -13.73 -4.99 40.05
CA VAL A 200 -14.35 -4.52 38.81
C VAL A 200 -15.71 -3.92 39.16
N ALA A 201 -15.89 -2.62 38.88
CA ALA A 201 -17.12 -1.89 39.12
C ALA A 201 -17.53 -1.15 37.85
N ASN A 202 -18.76 -1.36 37.36
CA ASN A 202 -19.26 -0.76 36.11
C ASN A 202 -18.32 -0.97 34.90
N GLY A 203 -17.70 -2.16 34.80
CA GLY A 203 -16.74 -2.47 33.73
C GLY A 203 -15.37 -1.78 33.85
N GLN A 204 -15.10 -1.09 34.95
CA GLN A 204 -13.82 -0.45 35.23
C GLN A 204 -13.05 -1.17 36.33
N PHE A 205 -11.73 -1.22 36.19
CA PHE A 205 -10.82 -1.75 37.21
C PHE A 205 -10.55 -0.68 38.28
N VAL A 206 -10.94 -0.99 39.52
CA VAL A 206 -10.74 -0.14 40.69
C VAL A 206 -9.62 -0.73 41.53
N PHE A 207 -8.49 -0.03 41.57
CA PHE A 207 -7.33 -0.42 42.36
C PHE A 207 -7.35 0.28 43.72
N PRO A 208 -6.95 -0.40 44.82
CA PRO A 208 -6.89 0.23 46.14
C PRO A 208 -5.73 1.23 46.28
N PHE A 209 -4.69 1.11 45.46
CA PHE A 209 -3.54 2.01 45.46
C PHE A 209 -3.58 2.97 44.27
N GLN A 210 -3.49 4.28 44.55
CA GLN A 210 -3.54 5.32 43.53
C GLN A 210 -2.37 5.22 42.52
N SER A 211 -1.19 4.79 42.98
CA SER A 211 -0.02 4.60 42.10
C SER A 211 -0.27 3.53 41.03
N THR A 212 -0.92 2.43 41.40
CA THR A 212 -1.34 1.36 40.49
C THR A 212 -2.43 1.85 39.54
N ALA A 213 -3.46 2.54 40.05
CA ALA A 213 -4.51 3.14 39.24
C ALA A 213 -3.94 4.11 38.18
N ASN A 214 -3.02 5.01 38.59
CA ASN A 214 -2.36 5.94 37.69
C ASN A 214 -1.54 5.23 36.61
N SER A 215 -0.84 4.15 36.97
CA SER A 215 -0.03 3.36 36.03
C SER A 215 -0.93 2.66 35.01
N TYR A 216 -2.02 2.04 35.47
CA TYR A 216 -3.00 1.38 34.62
C TYR A 216 -3.69 2.36 33.67
N ASN A 217 -4.13 3.52 34.17
CA ASN A 217 -4.77 4.54 33.35
C ASN A 217 -3.81 5.06 32.27
N ARG A 218 -2.54 5.28 32.59
CA ARG A 218 -1.54 5.71 31.61
C ARG A 218 -1.38 4.68 30.48
N THR A 219 -1.27 3.39 30.80
CA THR A 219 -1.11 2.33 29.79
C THR A 219 -2.40 2.13 29.00
N ALA A 220 -3.57 2.25 29.63
CA ALA A 220 -4.86 2.19 28.96
C ALA A 220 -5.06 3.37 27.99
N THR A 221 -4.67 4.59 28.39
CA THR A 221 -4.66 5.76 27.49
C THR A 221 -3.73 5.53 26.30
N ALA A 222 -2.49 5.08 26.52
CA ALA A 222 -1.57 4.79 25.43
C ALA A 222 -2.12 3.73 24.44
N MET A 223 -2.82 2.71 24.96
CA MET A 223 -3.50 1.71 24.13
C MET A 223 -4.62 2.34 23.28
N LEU A 224 -5.44 3.21 23.87
CA LEU A 224 -6.52 3.92 23.15
C LEU A 224 -5.95 4.89 22.10
N ASP A 225 -4.87 5.59 22.41
CA ASP A 225 -4.20 6.49 21.48
C ASP A 225 -3.61 5.72 20.29
N ALA A 226 -3.00 4.56 20.52
CA ALA A 226 -2.51 3.69 19.45
C ALA A 226 -3.66 3.14 18.59
N ALA A 227 -4.79 2.77 19.20
CA ALA A 227 -5.99 2.35 18.46
C ALA A 227 -6.57 3.49 17.62
N LYS A 228 -6.62 4.71 18.17
CA LYS A 228 -7.02 5.91 17.43
C LYS A 228 -6.09 6.18 16.26
N ARG A 229 -4.77 6.04 16.47
CA ARG A 229 -3.78 6.24 15.41
C ARG A 229 -4.02 5.30 14.22
N ASN A 230 -4.42 4.05 14.46
CA ASN A 230 -4.81 3.14 13.36
C ASN A 230 -5.96 3.71 12.52
N SER A 231 -7.01 4.26 13.14
CA SER A 231 -8.12 4.87 12.39
C SER A 231 -7.72 6.13 11.62
N GLU A 232 -6.77 6.91 12.13
CA GLU A 232 -6.21 8.06 11.41
C GLU A 232 -5.40 7.62 10.18
N LEU A 233 -4.69 6.49 10.29
CA LEU A 233 -3.93 5.90 9.19
C LEU A 233 -4.83 5.38 8.06
N ASP A 234 -6.06 4.93 8.35
CA ASP A 234 -7.04 4.60 7.30
C ASP A 234 -7.44 5.83 6.45
N SER A 235 -7.48 7.00 7.08
CA SER A 235 -7.69 8.27 6.37
C SER A 235 -6.48 8.67 5.52
N GLU A 236 -5.26 8.48 6.06
CA GLU A 236 -4.01 8.68 5.29
C GLU A 236 -3.96 7.73 4.08
N ARG A 237 -4.37 6.47 4.24
CA ARG A 237 -4.46 5.47 3.16
C ARG A 237 -5.40 5.91 2.03
N THR A 238 -6.58 6.41 2.38
CA THR A 238 -7.55 6.93 1.41
C THR A 238 -6.99 8.13 0.65
N SER A 239 -6.32 9.04 1.37
CA SER A 239 -5.68 10.22 0.78
C SER A 239 -4.51 9.86 -0.13
N LEU A 240 -3.73 8.83 0.22
CA LEU A 240 -2.63 8.32 -0.61
C LEU A 240 -3.14 7.80 -1.95
N ARG A 241 -4.19 6.95 -1.94
CA ARG A 241 -4.82 6.45 -3.17
C ARG A 241 -5.30 7.56 -4.10
N GLN A 242 -5.88 8.62 -3.54
CA GLN A 242 -6.32 9.80 -4.30
C GLN A 242 -5.15 10.61 -4.87
N SER A 243 -4.06 10.76 -4.11
CA SER A 243 -2.84 11.40 -4.56
C SER A 243 -2.19 10.63 -5.73
N GLU A 244 -2.19 9.30 -5.66
CA GLU A 244 -1.67 8.43 -6.71
C GLU A 244 -2.47 8.55 -8.01
N LEU A 245 -3.80 8.49 -7.93
CA LEU A 245 -4.67 8.75 -9.09
C LEU A 245 -4.35 10.11 -9.74
N SER A 246 -4.17 11.15 -8.93
CA SER A 246 -3.83 12.48 -9.42
C SER A 246 -2.47 12.50 -10.12
N ARG A 247 -1.45 11.83 -9.55
CA ARG A 247 -0.13 11.68 -10.19
C ARG A 247 -0.22 10.93 -11.52
N TRP A 248 -0.98 9.84 -11.56
CA TRP A 248 -1.16 9.05 -12.78
C TRP A 248 -1.93 9.78 -13.89
N LYS A 249 -2.84 10.70 -13.52
CA LYS A 249 -3.45 11.62 -14.49
C LYS A 249 -2.42 12.55 -15.13
N VAL A 250 -1.51 13.12 -14.34
CA VAL A 250 -0.44 13.98 -14.85
C VAL A 250 0.50 13.21 -15.79
N PHE A 251 0.82 11.96 -15.45
CA PHE A 251 1.65 11.09 -16.28
C PHE A 251 1.11 10.90 -17.70
N VAL A 252 -0.22 10.81 -17.89
CA VAL A 252 -0.81 10.65 -19.24
C VAL A 252 -1.00 11.96 -20.01
N GLU A 253 -0.77 13.11 -19.36
CA GLU A 253 -0.81 14.42 -20.01
C GLU A 253 0.51 14.80 -20.67
N HIS A 254 1.60 14.09 -20.32
CA HIS A 254 2.93 14.19 -20.89
C HIS A 254 3.16 13.09 -21.93
#